data_AF-A0AAP2W6K8-F1
#
_entry.id   AF-A0AAP2W6K8-F1
#
_cell.length_a   1.000
_cell.length_b   1.000
_cell.length_c   1.000
_cell.angle_alpha   90.00
_cell.angle_beta   90.00
_cell.angle_gamma   90.00
#
_symmetry.space_group_name_H-M   'P 1'
#
loop_
_entity.id
_entity.type
_entity.pdbx_description
1 polymer ?
#
loop_
_entity_poly.entity_id
_entity_poly.type
_entity_poly.pdbx_seq_one_letter_code
_entity_poly.pdbx_strand_id
1 'polypeptide(L)'
;MIKKTGIRFAMAILFVAAAATAMFAATACAAENPYEQQILQARYDQVSATVNFNTAVMGDVVELVPQAAGLNEHIDRLNSDLSTLYTYVEASDKGGFNGYLQDTVRPDLNAANDALKDARKNFKDWNVTRDTIQELRDRYVEHKAEFEAQVNSAKLQLGNIKLGYYNDVMAKTDERMSKLNEKGVDTNGMMCVKSGAISNVITPLQNAVSSGDGNAVKNELRTRCMFNGAQYSFHYAAKIDLEALKAITSAIADNATQAGYGDEIAEVNAKLSAAENTLNEVGTSPYTDAQKEQIWNNLKDASGLIRSIIQGMNGNCRQE
;
A
#
# COMPACT_ATOMS: atom_id res chain seq x y z
N MET A 1 60.00 -6.85 -24.59
CA MET A 1 58.82 -7.65 -24.17
C MET A 1 58.14 -6.95 -23.01
N ILE A 2 57.18 -6.06 -23.28
CA ILE A 2 56.39 -5.35 -22.27
C ILE A 2 54.99 -5.96 -22.30
N LYS A 3 54.52 -6.41 -21.13
CA LYS A 3 53.35 -7.28 -20.94
C LYS A 3 52.06 -6.60 -21.39
N LYS A 4 51.40 -7.15 -22.43
CA LYS A 4 50.03 -6.85 -22.87
C LYS A 4 48.99 -7.47 -21.92
N THR A 5 48.90 -6.98 -20.68
CA THR A 5 47.88 -7.42 -19.70
C THR A 5 46.89 -6.33 -19.30
N GLY A 6 47.04 -5.08 -19.77
CA GLY A 6 46.22 -3.94 -19.33
C GLY A 6 44.87 -3.74 -20.04
N ILE A 7 44.63 -4.32 -21.22
CA ILE A 7 43.48 -3.93 -22.07
C ILE A 7 42.22 -4.77 -21.79
N ARG A 8 42.33 -5.90 -21.07
CA ARG A 8 41.18 -6.78 -20.82
C ARG A 8 40.32 -6.39 -19.60
N PHE A 9 40.83 -5.57 -18.68
CA PHE A 9 40.04 -5.08 -17.53
C PHE A 9 39.12 -3.91 -17.89
N ALA A 10 39.52 -3.05 -18.84
CA ALA A 10 38.71 -1.90 -19.26
C ALA A 10 37.42 -2.30 -20.01
N MET A 11 37.44 -3.39 -20.80
CA MET A 11 36.27 -3.81 -21.58
C MET A 11 35.19 -4.53 -20.77
N ALA A 12 35.53 -5.20 -19.66
CA ALA A 12 34.52 -5.82 -18.79
C ALA A 12 33.72 -4.77 -18.00
N ILE A 13 34.34 -3.64 -17.68
CA ILE A 13 33.75 -2.54 -16.90
C ILE A 13 32.86 -1.64 -17.79
N LEU A 14 33.17 -1.50 -19.08
CA LEU A 14 32.35 -0.73 -20.02
C LEU A 14 30.94 -1.32 -20.24
N PHE A 15 30.79 -2.64 -20.12
CA PHE A 15 29.47 -3.31 -20.22
C PHE A 15 28.59 -3.09 -18.98
N VAL A 16 29.20 -2.84 -17.81
CA VAL A 16 28.47 -2.52 -16.56
C VAL A 16 27.75 -1.17 -16.68
N ALA A 17 28.41 -0.20 -17.34
CA ALA A 17 27.98 1.19 -17.44
C ALA A 17 26.79 1.40 -18.41
N ALA A 18 26.75 0.72 -19.57
CA ALA A 18 25.66 0.87 -20.54
C ALA A 18 24.32 0.26 -20.08
N ALA A 19 24.36 -0.76 -19.22
CA ALA A 19 23.16 -1.41 -18.68
C ALA A 19 22.67 -0.80 -17.35
N ALA A 20 23.47 0.06 -16.70
CA ALA A 20 23.05 0.73 -15.46
C ALA A 20 22.00 1.81 -15.74
N THR A 21 22.08 2.49 -16.88
CA THR A 21 21.18 3.60 -17.28
C THR A 21 19.70 3.19 -17.40
N ALA A 22 19.41 1.93 -17.74
CA ALA A 22 18.07 1.36 -17.81
C ALA A 22 17.46 1.01 -16.43
N MET A 23 18.27 0.90 -15.37
CA MET A 23 17.78 0.62 -14.00
C MET A 23 17.36 1.89 -13.22
N PHE A 24 17.54 3.08 -13.80
CA PHE A 24 17.22 4.37 -13.17
C PHE A 24 15.85 4.94 -13.57
N ALA A 25 14.94 4.11 -14.10
CA ALA A 25 13.53 4.50 -14.07
C ALA A 25 13.10 4.39 -12.61
N ALA A 26 13.05 5.53 -11.91
CA ALA A 26 12.59 5.67 -10.53
C ALA A 26 11.40 4.74 -10.27
N THR A 27 11.64 3.64 -9.56
CA THR A 27 10.63 2.61 -9.28
C THR A 27 9.57 3.08 -8.27
N ALA A 28 9.59 4.35 -7.85
CA ALA A 28 8.90 4.78 -6.65
C ALA A 28 7.79 5.82 -6.83
N CYS A 29 7.52 6.31 -8.04
CA CYS A 29 6.39 7.22 -8.26
C CYS A 29 5.60 6.78 -9.51
N ALA A 30 4.42 6.19 -9.28
CA ALA A 30 3.34 5.97 -10.27
C ALA A 30 3.37 4.70 -11.15
N ALA A 31 3.91 3.58 -10.69
CA ALA A 31 3.34 2.30 -11.16
C ALA A 31 1.98 2.13 -10.46
N GLU A 32 0.90 2.09 -11.24
CA GLU A 32 -0.45 1.81 -10.76
C GLU A 32 -0.43 0.54 -9.92
N ASN A 33 -1.00 0.56 -8.71
CA ASN A 33 -1.05 -0.61 -7.85
C ASN A 33 -1.96 -1.65 -8.54
N PRO A 34 -1.43 -2.80 -9.04
CA PRO A 34 -2.24 -3.75 -9.80
C PRO A 34 -3.33 -4.41 -8.95
N TYR A 35 -3.28 -4.20 -7.64
CA TYR A 35 -4.26 -4.70 -6.67
C TYR A 35 -5.31 -3.66 -6.28
N GLU A 36 -5.28 -2.43 -6.83
CA GLU A 36 -6.16 -1.35 -6.37
C GLU A 36 -7.64 -1.70 -6.53
N GLN A 37 -8.02 -2.30 -7.66
CA GLN A 37 -9.40 -2.75 -7.90
C GLN A 37 -9.81 -3.84 -6.89
N GLN A 38 -8.92 -4.79 -6.58
CA GLN A 38 -9.20 -5.84 -5.59
C GLN A 38 -9.35 -5.28 -4.17
N ILE A 39 -8.52 -4.28 -3.82
CA ILE A 39 -8.65 -3.55 -2.55
C ILE A 39 -10.01 -2.83 -2.49
N LEU A 40 -10.41 -2.20 -3.59
CA LEU A 40 -11.68 -1.47 -3.67
C LEU A 40 -12.87 -2.44 -3.55
N GLN A 41 -12.82 -3.60 -4.21
CA GLN A 41 -13.80 -4.67 -4.09
C GLN A 41 -13.91 -5.19 -2.66
N ALA A 42 -12.81 -5.53 -1.99
CA ALA A 42 -12.84 -6.01 -0.61
C ALA A 42 -13.43 -4.97 0.37
N ARG A 43 -13.24 -3.68 0.09
CA ARG A 43 -13.87 -2.60 0.86
C ARG A 43 -15.35 -2.48 0.57
N TYR A 44 -15.78 -2.65 -0.68
CA TYR A 44 -17.18 -2.75 -1.05
C TYR A 44 -17.86 -3.91 -0.32
N ASP A 45 -17.26 -5.10 -0.33
CA ASP A 45 -17.82 -6.30 0.32
C ASP A 45 -18.05 -6.06 1.83
N GLN A 46 -17.14 -5.35 2.51
CA GLN A 46 -17.32 -4.96 3.91
C GLN A 46 -18.48 -3.99 4.13
N VAL A 47 -18.64 -3.00 3.23
CA VAL A 47 -19.77 -2.04 3.31
C VAL A 47 -21.09 -2.73 2.98
N SER A 48 -21.11 -3.59 1.96
CA SER A 48 -22.25 -4.40 1.56
C SER A 48 -22.72 -5.29 2.70
N ALA A 49 -21.82 -5.98 3.41
CA ALA A 49 -22.19 -6.75 4.59
C ALA A 49 -22.88 -5.88 5.66
N THR A 50 -22.39 -4.65 5.88
CA THR A 50 -22.98 -3.72 6.84
C THR A 50 -24.38 -3.27 6.41
N VAL A 51 -24.57 -2.92 5.14
CA VAL A 51 -25.87 -2.54 4.60
C VAL A 51 -26.84 -3.71 4.62
N ASN A 52 -26.44 -4.89 4.15
CA ASN A 52 -27.27 -6.10 4.12
C ASN A 52 -27.76 -6.48 5.52
N PHE A 53 -26.90 -6.38 6.54
CA PHE A 53 -27.30 -6.59 7.93
C PHE A 53 -28.39 -5.60 8.38
N ASN A 54 -28.19 -4.30 8.12
CA ASN A 54 -29.16 -3.29 8.54
C ASN A 54 -30.49 -3.43 7.80
N THR A 55 -30.44 -3.67 6.49
CA THR A 55 -31.64 -3.83 5.66
C THR A 55 -32.42 -5.10 6.00
N ALA A 56 -31.74 -6.22 6.26
CA ALA A 56 -32.38 -7.45 6.72
C ALA A 56 -33.10 -7.25 8.07
N VAL A 57 -32.42 -6.66 9.06
CA VAL A 57 -33.02 -6.38 10.39
C VAL A 57 -34.22 -5.42 10.27
N MET A 58 -34.14 -4.40 9.41
CA MET A 58 -35.29 -3.52 9.16
C MET A 58 -36.42 -4.28 8.44
N GLY A 59 -36.09 -5.14 7.48
CA GLY A 59 -37.03 -5.98 6.76
C GLY A 59 -37.83 -6.90 7.68
N ASP A 60 -37.15 -7.57 8.61
CA ASP A 60 -37.81 -8.40 9.64
C ASP A 60 -38.79 -7.58 10.49
N VAL A 61 -38.41 -6.36 10.88
CA VAL A 61 -39.27 -5.46 11.66
C VAL A 61 -40.49 -5.05 10.84
N VAL A 62 -40.33 -4.73 9.56
CA VAL A 62 -41.47 -4.39 8.67
C VAL A 62 -42.39 -5.60 8.46
N GLU A 63 -41.82 -6.79 8.26
CA GLU A 63 -42.55 -8.03 8.04
C GLU A 63 -43.42 -8.38 9.26
N LEU A 64 -42.83 -8.36 10.46
CA LEU A 64 -43.49 -8.80 11.68
C LEU A 64 -44.25 -7.68 12.40
N VAL A 65 -43.95 -6.41 12.09
CA VAL A 65 -44.59 -5.21 12.65
C VAL A 65 -44.92 -4.23 11.52
N PRO A 66 -46.03 -4.42 10.78
CA PRO A 66 -46.37 -3.63 9.60
C PRO A 66 -46.50 -2.11 9.85
N GLN A 67 -46.77 -1.68 11.09
CA GLN A 67 -46.79 -0.28 11.49
C GLN A 67 -45.42 0.42 11.31
N ALA A 68 -44.34 -0.35 11.22
CA ALA A 68 -42.98 0.13 10.95
C ALA A 68 -42.67 0.27 9.45
N ALA A 69 -43.66 0.24 8.55
CA ALA A 69 -43.48 0.31 7.10
C ALA A 69 -42.65 1.51 6.60
N GLY A 70 -42.52 2.59 7.38
CA GLY A 70 -41.63 3.71 7.08
C GLY A 70 -40.14 3.32 6.99
N LEU A 71 -39.73 2.19 7.57
CA LEU A 71 -38.36 1.66 7.43
C LEU A 71 -38.02 1.27 5.99
N ASN A 72 -39.01 0.99 5.13
CA ASN A 72 -38.77 0.63 3.72
C ASN A 72 -38.03 1.73 2.95
N GLU A 73 -38.28 3.01 3.24
CA GLU A 73 -37.55 4.11 2.57
C GLU A 73 -36.05 4.05 2.85
N HIS A 74 -35.67 3.68 4.09
CA HIS A 74 -34.28 3.50 4.46
C HIS A 74 -33.67 2.25 3.82
N ILE A 75 -34.44 1.16 3.71
CA ILE A 75 -34.00 -0.05 3.00
C ILE A 75 -33.68 0.27 1.54
N ASP A 76 -34.60 0.94 0.84
CA ASP A 76 -34.45 1.29 -0.57
C ASP A 76 -33.24 2.21 -0.79
N ARG A 77 -33.05 3.20 0.09
CA ARG A 77 -31.92 4.13 0.01
C ARG A 77 -30.59 3.41 0.18
N LEU A 78 -30.45 2.55 1.19
CA LEU A 78 -29.21 1.80 1.41
C LEU A 78 -28.90 0.82 0.27
N ASN A 79 -29.92 0.20 -0.34
CA ASN A 79 -29.73 -0.66 -1.52
C ASN A 79 -29.31 0.15 -2.77
N SER A 80 -29.86 1.36 -2.92
CA SER A 80 -29.42 2.30 -3.96
C SER A 80 -27.96 2.72 -3.73
N ASP A 81 -27.56 2.98 -2.49
CA ASP A 81 -26.18 3.33 -2.13
C ASP A 81 -25.19 2.23 -2.49
N LEU A 82 -25.53 0.96 -2.26
CA LEU A 82 -24.67 -0.15 -2.70
C LEU A 82 -24.53 -0.19 -4.22
N SER A 83 -25.62 0.01 -4.94
CA SER A 83 -25.57 0.06 -6.41
C SER A 83 -24.64 1.17 -6.90
N THR A 84 -24.74 2.37 -6.32
CA THR A 84 -23.84 3.49 -6.63
C THR A 84 -22.39 3.19 -6.25
N LEU A 85 -22.14 2.66 -5.05
CA LEU A 85 -20.79 2.29 -4.62
C LEU A 85 -20.14 1.28 -5.57
N TYR A 86 -20.91 0.32 -6.06
CA TYR A 86 -20.40 -0.68 -7.00
C TYR A 86 -19.94 -0.05 -8.33
N THR A 87 -20.64 0.99 -8.83
CA THR A 87 -20.19 1.70 -10.05
C THR A 87 -18.81 2.34 -9.89
N TYR A 88 -18.46 2.82 -8.68
CA TYR A 88 -17.11 3.32 -8.41
C TYR A 88 -16.07 2.20 -8.34
N VAL A 89 -16.46 0.99 -7.88
CA VAL A 89 -15.59 -0.19 -7.92
C VAL A 89 -15.28 -0.58 -9.35
N GLU A 90 -16.30 -0.66 -10.22
CA GLU A 90 -16.15 -0.98 -11.65
C GLU A 90 -15.29 0.05 -12.38
N ALA A 91 -15.48 1.33 -12.06
CA ALA A 91 -14.68 2.42 -12.61
C ALA A 91 -13.27 2.54 -12.00
N SER A 92 -12.93 1.73 -10.98
CA SER A 92 -11.71 1.86 -10.17
C SER A 92 -11.52 3.27 -9.57
N ASP A 93 -12.63 3.99 -9.34
CA ASP A 93 -12.63 5.35 -8.78
C ASP A 93 -12.61 5.32 -7.25
N LYS A 94 -11.40 5.18 -6.70
CA LYS A 94 -11.16 5.26 -5.26
C LYS A 94 -11.63 6.58 -4.64
N GLY A 95 -11.49 7.69 -5.38
CA GLY A 95 -11.84 9.02 -4.90
C GLY A 95 -13.34 9.14 -4.71
N GLY A 96 -14.10 8.84 -5.76
CA GLY A 96 -15.55 8.78 -5.75
C GLY A 96 -16.09 7.78 -4.73
N PHE A 97 -15.53 6.57 -4.68
CA PHE A 97 -15.92 5.56 -3.67
C PHE A 97 -15.77 6.09 -2.24
N ASN A 98 -14.63 6.70 -1.91
CA ASN A 98 -14.38 7.22 -0.57
C ASN A 98 -15.28 8.41 -0.22
N GLY A 99 -15.45 9.34 -1.16
CA GLY A 99 -16.33 10.50 -0.99
C GLY A 99 -17.76 10.07 -0.75
N TYR A 100 -18.31 9.21 -1.63
CA TYR A 100 -19.70 8.74 -1.52
C TYR A 100 -19.93 7.91 -0.24
N LEU A 101 -18.98 7.04 0.12
CA LEU A 101 -19.04 6.29 1.39
C LEU A 101 -19.11 7.23 2.60
N GLN A 102 -18.33 8.32 2.59
CA GLN A 102 -18.25 9.25 3.72
C GLN A 102 -19.47 10.18 3.79
N ASP A 103 -19.86 10.75 2.66
CA ASP A 103 -20.80 11.87 2.59
C ASP A 103 -22.25 11.42 2.34
N THR A 104 -22.47 10.15 1.96
CA THR A 104 -23.81 9.62 1.67
C THR A 104 -24.10 8.34 2.47
N VAL A 105 -23.37 7.26 2.22
CA VAL A 105 -23.69 5.94 2.81
C VAL A 105 -23.61 5.94 4.35
N ARG A 106 -22.61 6.61 4.93
CA ARG A 106 -22.48 6.72 6.40
C ARG A 106 -23.64 7.52 7.03
N PRO A 107 -23.97 8.74 6.54
CA PRO A 107 -25.18 9.43 6.96
C PRO A 107 -26.45 8.61 6.85
N ASP A 108 -26.66 7.92 5.73
CA ASP A 108 -27.88 7.12 5.51
C ASP A 108 -27.94 5.88 6.41
N LEU A 109 -26.81 5.22 6.67
CA LEU A 109 -26.71 4.15 7.68
C LEU A 109 -27.04 4.67 9.09
N ASN A 110 -26.59 5.87 9.44
CA ASN A 110 -26.92 6.46 10.75
C ASN A 110 -28.42 6.77 10.85
N ALA A 111 -29.00 7.37 9.80
CA ALA A 111 -30.42 7.67 9.72
C ALA A 111 -31.29 6.39 9.81
N ALA A 112 -30.91 5.33 9.10
CA ALA A 112 -31.57 4.02 9.17
C ALA A 112 -31.52 3.42 10.58
N ASN A 113 -30.35 3.50 11.25
CA ASN A 113 -30.20 3.03 12.62
C ASN A 113 -31.05 3.82 13.61
N ASP A 114 -31.17 5.13 13.45
CA ASP A 114 -32.01 5.96 14.30
C ASP A 114 -33.50 5.70 14.07
N ALA A 115 -33.92 5.53 12.81
CA ALA A 115 -35.29 5.13 12.47
C ALA A 115 -35.66 3.76 13.07
N LEU A 116 -34.75 2.78 13.01
CA LEU A 116 -34.95 1.47 13.63
C LEU A 116 -35.08 1.58 15.17
N LYS A 117 -34.28 2.43 15.82
CA LYS A 117 -34.42 2.70 17.27
C LYS A 117 -35.76 3.35 17.59
N ASP A 118 -36.20 4.30 16.77
CA ASP A 118 -37.47 5.00 16.96
C ASP A 118 -38.67 4.08 16.75
N ALA A 119 -38.63 3.20 15.75
CA ALA A 119 -39.63 2.15 15.58
C ALA A 119 -39.74 1.27 16.83
N ARG A 120 -38.60 0.84 17.40
CA ARG A 120 -38.58 0.02 18.63
C ARG A 120 -39.21 0.73 19.84
N LYS A 121 -39.12 2.06 19.95
CA LYS A 121 -39.76 2.83 21.04
C LYS A 121 -41.28 2.73 20.98
N ASN A 122 -41.86 2.61 19.78
CA ASN A 122 -43.30 2.54 19.56
C ASN A 122 -43.88 1.12 19.73
N PHE A 123 -43.06 0.09 19.95
CA PHE A 123 -43.52 -1.30 20.03
C PHE A 123 -44.62 -1.51 21.09
N LYS A 124 -44.53 -0.79 22.21
CA LYS A 124 -45.57 -0.85 23.24
C LYS A 124 -46.89 -0.29 22.73
N ASP A 125 -46.85 0.85 22.05
CA ASP A 125 -48.04 1.54 21.54
C ASP A 125 -48.67 0.78 20.35
N TRP A 126 -47.84 0.05 19.59
CA TRP A 126 -48.28 -0.85 18.53
C TRP A 126 -48.73 -2.23 19.02
N ASN A 127 -48.72 -2.47 20.34
CA ASN A 127 -49.08 -3.75 20.97
C ASN A 127 -48.29 -4.95 20.41
N VAL A 128 -47.00 -4.76 20.10
CA VAL A 128 -46.11 -5.84 19.62
C VAL A 128 -46.00 -6.90 20.71
N THR A 129 -46.25 -8.16 20.35
CA THR A 129 -46.29 -9.27 21.30
C THR A 129 -44.90 -9.69 21.77
N ARG A 130 -44.83 -10.40 22.89
CA ARG A 130 -43.55 -10.99 23.37
C ARG A 130 -42.98 -12.00 22.39
N ASP A 131 -43.84 -12.80 21.75
CA ASP A 131 -43.43 -13.83 20.81
C ASP A 131 -42.82 -13.18 19.56
N THR A 132 -43.44 -12.11 19.04
CA THR A 132 -42.86 -11.30 17.94
C THR A 132 -41.50 -10.69 18.31
N ILE A 133 -41.37 -10.16 19.53
CA ILE A 133 -40.09 -9.61 20.00
C ILE A 133 -39.02 -10.72 20.09
N GLN A 134 -39.41 -11.92 20.52
CA GLN A 134 -38.50 -13.05 20.61
C GLN A 134 -38.05 -13.49 19.20
N GLU A 135 -38.98 -13.61 18.25
CA GLU A 135 -38.66 -13.93 16.86
C GLU A 135 -37.70 -12.90 16.24
N LEU A 136 -37.94 -11.60 16.44
CA LEU A 136 -37.04 -10.53 15.99
C LEU A 136 -35.63 -10.63 16.61
N ARG A 137 -35.50 -11.13 17.85
CA ARG A 137 -34.18 -11.35 18.47
C ARG A 137 -33.46 -12.54 17.84
N ASP A 138 -34.19 -13.62 17.59
CA ASP A 138 -33.63 -14.84 17.03
C ASP A 138 -33.13 -14.57 15.60
N ARG A 139 -33.95 -13.92 14.75
CA ARG A 139 -33.53 -13.48 13.40
C ARG A 139 -32.35 -12.49 13.43
N TYR A 140 -32.36 -11.54 14.38
CA TYR A 140 -31.21 -10.63 14.56
C TYR A 140 -29.91 -11.38 14.87
N VAL A 141 -29.95 -12.43 15.70
CA VAL A 141 -28.77 -13.25 16.02
C VAL A 141 -28.25 -13.97 14.78
N GLU A 142 -29.14 -14.51 13.95
CA GLU A 142 -28.79 -15.15 12.67
C GLU A 142 -28.12 -14.16 11.72
N HIS A 143 -28.76 -13.01 11.45
CA HIS A 143 -28.19 -11.96 10.61
C HIS A 143 -26.86 -11.42 11.14
N LYS A 144 -26.71 -11.32 12.47
CA LYS A 144 -25.47 -10.88 13.09
C LYS A 144 -24.35 -11.89 12.85
N ALA A 145 -24.62 -13.19 12.94
CA ALA A 145 -23.64 -14.23 12.67
C ALA A 145 -23.17 -14.20 11.21
N GLU A 146 -24.10 -14.03 10.26
CA GLU A 146 -23.78 -13.88 8.84
C GLU A 146 -22.95 -12.63 8.56
N PHE A 147 -23.35 -11.49 9.14
CA PHE A 147 -22.61 -10.23 9.05
C PHE A 147 -21.18 -10.37 9.57
N GLU A 148 -21.00 -10.96 10.76
CA GLU A 148 -19.69 -11.14 11.37
C GLU A 148 -18.81 -12.04 10.50
N ALA A 149 -19.36 -13.12 9.92
CA ALA A 149 -18.66 -14.00 9.00
C ALA A 149 -18.23 -13.28 7.70
N GLN A 150 -19.12 -12.51 7.08
CA GLN A 150 -18.84 -11.75 5.85
C GLN A 150 -17.77 -10.68 6.08
N VAL A 151 -17.90 -9.89 7.15
CA VAL A 151 -16.92 -8.86 7.50
C VAL A 151 -15.56 -9.47 7.85
N ASN A 152 -15.54 -10.62 8.52
CA ASN A 152 -14.29 -11.34 8.78
C ASN A 152 -13.61 -11.77 7.48
N SER A 153 -14.38 -12.36 6.55
CA SER A 153 -13.88 -12.82 5.25
C SER A 153 -13.32 -11.66 4.41
N ALA A 154 -14.05 -10.54 4.32
CA ALA A 154 -13.59 -9.34 3.59
C ALA A 154 -12.28 -8.78 4.15
N LYS A 155 -12.10 -8.79 5.48
CA LYS A 155 -10.84 -8.35 6.12
C LYS A 155 -9.69 -9.31 5.81
N LEU A 156 -9.91 -10.63 5.86
CA LEU A 156 -8.90 -11.63 5.50
C LEU A 156 -8.49 -11.51 4.03
N GLN A 157 -9.46 -11.29 3.14
CA GLN A 157 -9.21 -11.05 1.73
C GLN A 157 -8.36 -9.80 1.52
N LEU A 158 -8.69 -8.68 2.19
CA LEU A 158 -7.88 -7.46 2.13
C LEU A 158 -6.44 -7.69 2.61
N GLY A 159 -6.26 -8.47 3.68
CA GLY A 159 -4.95 -8.88 4.16
C GLY A 159 -4.15 -9.67 3.12
N ASN A 160 -4.79 -10.67 2.50
CA ASN A 160 -4.19 -11.48 1.44
C ASN A 160 -3.80 -10.65 0.20
N ILE A 161 -4.69 -9.75 -0.24
CA ILE A 161 -4.42 -8.84 -1.36
C ILE A 161 -3.20 -7.97 -1.04
N LYS A 162 -3.12 -7.43 0.18
CA LYS A 162 -2.00 -6.58 0.59
C LYS A 162 -0.69 -7.37 0.67
N LEU A 163 -0.73 -8.61 1.14
CA LEU A 163 0.42 -9.51 1.14
C LEU A 163 0.89 -9.84 -0.28
N GLY A 164 -0.03 -10.10 -1.21
CA GLY A 164 0.27 -10.27 -2.63
C GLY A 164 1.05 -9.08 -3.18
N TYR A 165 0.54 -7.86 -2.96
CA TYR A 165 1.22 -6.63 -3.36
C TYR A 165 2.63 -6.50 -2.76
N TYR A 166 2.79 -6.78 -1.46
CA TYR A 166 4.10 -6.70 -0.82
C TYR A 166 5.08 -7.75 -1.36
N ASN A 167 4.62 -8.97 -1.61
CA ASN A 167 5.45 -10.03 -2.17
C ASN A 167 5.92 -9.70 -3.60
N ASP A 168 5.05 -9.13 -4.44
CA ASP A 168 5.41 -8.66 -5.78
C ASP A 168 6.51 -7.59 -5.74
N VAL A 169 6.41 -6.66 -4.79
CA VAL A 169 7.44 -5.64 -4.58
C VAL A 169 8.76 -6.29 -4.13
N MET A 170 8.71 -7.29 -3.22
CA MET A 170 9.91 -8.03 -2.82
C MET A 170 10.55 -8.76 -4.00
N ALA A 171 9.75 -9.39 -4.86
CA ALA A 171 10.24 -10.11 -6.04
C ALA A 171 10.92 -9.16 -7.04
N LYS A 172 10.34 -7.97 -7.28
CA LYS A 172 10.98 -6.94 -8.11
C LYS A 172 12.29 -6.43 -7.51
N THR A 173 12.36 -6.29 -6.18
CA THR A 173 13.62 -5.95 -5.50
C THR A 173 14.65 -7.06 -5.67
N ASP A 174 14.27 -8.34 -5.58
CA ASP A 174 15.18 -9.46 -5.81
C ASP A 174 15.76 -9.46 -7.22
N GLU A 175 14.92 -9.23 -8.24
CA GLU A 175 15.37 -9.09 -9.62
C GLU A 175 16.37 -7.93 -9.77
N ARG A 176 16.09 -6.78 -9.14
CA ARG A 176 17.00 -5.64 -9.14
C ARG A 176 18.33 -5.94 -8.46
N MET A 177 18.31 -6.59 -7.28
CA MET A 177 19.53 -6.98 -6.57
C MET A 177 20.34 -7.99 -7.40
N SER A 178 19.71 -8.96 -8.05
CA SER A 178 20.40 -9.91 -8.94
C SER A 178 21.13 -9.18 -10.05
N LYS A 179 20.45 -8.26 -10.76
CA LYS A 179 21.05 -7.47 -11.85
C LYS A 179 22.21 -6.58 -11.39
N LEU A 180 22.20 -6.12 -10.14
CA LEU A 180 23.29 -5.35 -9.56
C LEU A 180 24.47 -6.26 -9.18
N ASN A 181 24.20 -7.39 -8.53
CA ASN A 181 25.21 -8.38 -8.18
C ASN A 181 25.93 -8.96 -9.41
N GLU A 182 25.20 -9.24 -10.49
CA GLU A 182 25.77 -9.67 -11.79
C GLU A 182 26.78 -8.67 -12.36
N LYS A 183 26.69 -7.41 -11.93
CA LYS A 183 27.59 -6.31 -12.31
C LYS A 183 28.68 -6.02 -11.27
N GLY A 184 28.81 -6.86 -10.25
CA GLY A 184 29.78 -6.69 -9.17
C GLY A 184 29.43 -5.56 -8.18
N VAL A 185 28.18 -5.10 -8.14
CA VAL A 185 27.71 -4.11 -7.16
C VAL A 185 27.30 -4.82 -5.87
N ASP A 186 27.78 -4.36 -4.71
CA ASP A 186 27.40 -4.92 -3.40
C ASP A 186 25.94 -4.54 -3.02
N THR A 187 25.08 -5.54 -2.84
CA THR A 187 23.67 -5.35 -2.49
C THR A 187 23.33 -5.62 -1.01
N ASN A 188 24.34 -5.75 -0.14
CA ASN A 188 24.14 -6.03 1.29
C ASN A 188 23.19 -5.05 2.00
N GLY A 189 23.34 -3.74 1.76
CA GLY A 189 22.44 -2.72 2.32
C GLY A 189 20.98 -2.92 1.87
N MET A 190 20.77 -3.24 0.59
CA MET A 190 19.45 -3.54 0.05
C MET A 190 18.83 -4.79 0.68
N MET A 191 19.63 -5.85 0.88
CA MET A 191 19.19 -7.07 1.56
C MET A 191 18.79 -6.82 3.01
N CYS A 192 19.51 -5.95 3.72
CA CYS A 192 19.14 -5.52 5.08
C CYS A 192 17.79 -4.80 5.11
N VAL A 193 17.56 -3.86 4.19
CA VAL A 193 16.27 -3.15 4.07
C VAL A 193 15.13 -4.13 3.76
N LYS A 194 15.34 -5.06 2.82
CA LYS A 194 14.37 -6.13 2.50
C LYS A 194 14.03 -6.97 3.73
N SER A 195 15.05 -7.45 4.43
CA SER A 195 14.86 -8.28 5.62
C SER A 195 14.13 -7.52 6.74
N GLY A 196 14.39 -6.22 6.89
CA GLY A 196 13.67 -5.34 7.80
C GLY A 196 12.20 -5.17 7.44
N ALA A 197 11.86 -5.01 6.16
CA ALA A 197 10.47 -4.91 5.72
C ALA A 197 9.71 -6.23 5.94
N ILE A 198 10.35 -7.35 5.67
CA ILE A 198 9.79 -8.69 5.92
C ILE A 198 9.46 -8.82 7.41
N SER A 199 10.44 -8.63 8.29
CA SER A 199 10.28 -8.87 9.72
C SER A 199 9.32 -7.90 10.42
N ASN A 200 9.33 -6.62 10.03
CA ASN A 200 8.58 -5.58 10.74
C ASN A 200 7.19 -5.30 10.17
N VAL A 201 6.90 -5.73 8.94
CA VAL A 201 5.63 -5.43 8.26
C VAL A 201 4.98 -6.67 7.67
N ILE A 202 5.70 -7.44 6.84
CA ILE A 202 5.10 -8.55 6.09
C ILE A 202 4.75 -9.71 7.03
N THR A 203 5.68 -10.16 7.88
CA THR A 203 5.47 -11.28 8.81
C THR A 203 4.35 -11.02 9.82
N PRO A 204 4.24 -9.84 10.48
CA PRO A 204 3.09 -9.53 11.33
C PRO A 204 1.74 -9.66 10.61
N LEU A 205 1.64 -9.14 9.38
CA LEU A 205 0.43 -9.26 8.58
C LEU A 205 0.15 -10.71 8.16
N GLN A 206 1.18 -11.48 7.77
CA GLN A 206 1.05 -12.91 7.47
C GLN A 206 0.51 -13.70 8.66
N ASN A 207 1.01 -13.42 9.87
CA ASN A 207 0.55 -14.07 11.10
C ASN A 207 -0.92 -13.71 11.40
N ALA A 208 -1.30 -12.44 11.23
CA ALA A 208 -2.68 -11.99 11.42
C ALA A 208 -3.65 -12.61 10.40
N VAL A 209 -3.24 -12.79 9.14
CA VAL A 209 -4.03 -13.50 8.13
C VAL A 209 -4.15 -14.98 8.48
N SER A 210 -3.05 -15.60 8.90
CA SER A 210 -3.00 -17.03 9.23
C SER A 210 -3.79 -17.41 10.48
N SER A 211 -4.06 -16.45 11.38
CA SER A 211 -4.90 -16.70 12.55
C SER A 211 -6.39 -16.82 12.23
N GLY A 212 -6.82 -16.39 11.03
CA GLY A 212 -8.23 -16.32 10.65
C GLY A 212 -9.02 -15.19 11.31
N ASP A 213 -8.38 -14.35 12.13
CA ASP A 213 -9.00 -13.20 12.79
C ASP A 213 -8.85 -11.93 11.94
N GLY A 214 -9.94 -11.54 11.28
CA GLY A 214 -10.00 -10.33 10.48
C GLY A 214 -9.74 -9.05 11.30
N ASN A 215 -10.01 -9.03 12.61
CA ASN A 215 -9.68 -7.87 13.45
C ASN A 215 -8.17 -7.75 13.67
N ALA A 216 -7.45 -8.86 13.82
CA ALA A 216 -6.01 -8.86 13.82
C ALA A 216 -5.46 -8.29 12.50
N VAL A 217 -6.01 -8.73 11.36
CA VAL A 217 -5.63 -8.19 10.04
C VAL A 217 -5.87 -6.69 9.94
N LYS A 218 -7.07 -6.23 10.34
CA LYS A 218 -7.42 -4.80 10.35
C LYS A 218 -6.43 -4.01 11.21
N ASN A 219 -6.05 -4.54 12.37
CA ASN A 219 -5.10 -3.88 13.25
C ASN A 219 -3.71 -3.75 12.60
N GLU A 220 -3.18 -4.82 12.02
CA GLU A 220 -1.89 -4.77 11.32
C GLU A 220 -1.92 -3.79 10.14
N LEU A 221 -2.96 -3.83 9.30
CA LEU A 221 -3.10 -2.90 8.17
C LEU A 221 -3.24 -1.42 8.57
N ARG A 222 -3.81 -1.14 9.75
CA ARG A 222 -3.94 0.22 10.27
C ARG A 222 -2.65 0.72 10.91
N THR A 223 -1.94 -0.17 11.61
CA THR A 223 -0.79 0.20 12.43
C THR A 223 0.51 0.16 11.66
N ARG A 224 0.65 -0.72 10.66
CA ARG A 224 1.89 -0.95 9.92
C ARG A 224 1.68 -0.88 8.41
N CYS A 225 2.61 -0.23 7.73
CA CYS A 225 2.71 -0.32 6.28
C CYS A 225 4.16 -0.35 5.80
N MET A 226 4.35 -0.99 4.65
CA MET A 226 5.66 -1.10 4.02
C MET A 226 6.13 0.25 3.45
N PHE A 227 5.18 1.10 3.04
CA PHE A 227 5.40 2.41 2.47
C PHE A 227 5.04 3.51 3.49
N ASN A 228 4.65 4.69 3.02
CA ASN A 228 4.13 5.79 3.84
C ASN A 228 2.59 5.71 3.90
N GLY A 229 2.00 5.73 5.11
CA GLY A 229 0.53 5.81 5.24
C GLY A 229 -0.10 5.20 6.49
N ALA A 230 0.68 4.51 7.32
CA ALA A 230 0.24 3.99 8.62
C ALA A 230 1.10 4.59 9.74
N GLN A 231 0.65 4.46 10.99
CA GLN A 231 1.37 4.98 12.16
C GLN A 231 2.83 4.50 12.19
N TYR A 232 3.06 3.22 11.91
CA TYR A 232 4.36 2.67 11.57
C TYR A 232 4.49 2.56 10.05
N SER A 233 5.28 3.45 9.47
CA SER A 233 5.65 3.45 8.06
C SER A 233 7.10 3.00 7.92
N PHE A 234 7.35 1.84 7.31
CA PHE A 234 8.72 1.32 7.16
C PHE A 234 9.55 2.09 6.14
N HIS A 235 8.86 2.73 5.18
CA HIS A 235 9.46 3.54 4.12
C HIS A 235 10.35 2.77 3.15
N TYR A 236 9.90 1.57 2.79
CA TYR A 236 10.65 0.62 2.00
C TYR A 236 11.21 1.20 0.69
N ALA A 237 10.38 1.91 -0.08
CA ALA A 237 10.79 2.46 -1.38
C ALA A 237 11.96 3.44 -1.26
N ALA A 238 11.91 4.37 -0.31
CA ALA A 238 12.98 5.34 -0.12
C ALA A 238 14.26 4.68 0.41
N LYS A 239 14.12 3.74 1.38
CA LYS A 239 15.26 3.01 1.94
C LYS A 239 15.95 2.12 0.90
N ILE A 240 15.19 1.41 0.06
CA ILE A 240 15.75 0.52 -0.95
C ILE A 240 16.43 1.31 -2.07
N ASP A 241 15.86 2.45 -2.47
CA ASP A 241 16.48 3.35 -3.46
C ASP A 241 17.75 4.01 -2.92
N LEU A 242 17.75 4.47 -1.65
CA LEU A 242 18.95 5.01 -1.00
C LEU A 242 20.09 4.00 -1.02
N GLU A 243 19.85 2.77 -0.55
CA GLU A 243 20.89 1.73 -0.47
C GLU A 243 21.36 1.29 -1.86
N ALA A 244 20.45 1.21 -2.84
CA ALA A 244 20.83 0.93 -4.22
C ALA A 244 21.73 2.03 -4.81
N LEU A 245 21.41 3.30 -4.58
CA LEU A 245 22.21 4.41 -5.08
C LEU A 245 23.58 4.47 -4.39
N LYS A 246 23.64 4.28 -3.07
CA LYS A 246 24.92 4.16 -2.34
C LYS A 246 25.80 3.04 -2.90
N ALA A 247 25.22 1.87 -3.13
CA ALA A 247 25.93 0.73 -3.69
C ALA A 247 26.50 1.03 -5.08
N ILE A 248 25.69 1.64 -5.96
CA ILE A 248 26.14 2.02 -7.31
C ILE A 248 27.24 3.08 -7.23
N THR A 249 27.06 4.14 -6.44
CA THR A 249 28.06 5.20 -6.27
C THR A 249 29.39 4.62 -5.80
N SER A 250 29.36 3.75 -4.80
CA SER A 250 30.56 3.08 -4.29
C SER A 250 31.25 2.22 -5.36
N ALA A 251 30.48 1.55 -6.22
CA ALA A 251 31.03 0.71 -7.29
C ALA A 251 31.69 1.52 -8.43
N ILE A 252 31.29 2.78 -8.63
CA ILE A 252 31.82 3.63 -9.71
C ILE A 252 32.81 4.71 -9.24
N ALA A 253 32.90 4.99 -7.94
CA ALA A 253 33.58 6.16 -7.39
C ALA A 253 35.05 6.30 -7.84
N ASP A 254 35.83 5.22 -7.78
CA ASP A 254 37.24 5.25 -8.14
C ASP A 254 37.44 5.59 -9.63
N ASN A 255 36.67 4.92 -10.51
CA ASN A 255 36.73 5.15 -11.95
C ASN A 255 36.22 6.54 -12.32
N ALA A 256 35.13 6.99 -11.69
CA ALA A 256 34.58 8.31 -11.88
C ALA A 256 35.59 9.40 -11.49
N THR A 257 36.26 9.24 -10.35
CA THR A 257 37.30 10.16 -9.87
C THR A 257 38.49 10.20 -10.84
N GLN A 258 38.97 9.04 -11.31
CA GLN A 258 40.04 8.97 -12.30
C GLN A 258 39.65 9.62 -13.65
N ALA A 259 38.38 9.55 -14.01
CA ALA A 259 37.82 10.17 -15.21
C ALA A 259 37.49 11.68 -15.04
N GLY A 260 37.78 12.27 -13.86
CA GLY A 260 37.58 13.69 -13.59
C GLY A 260 36.22 14.08 -13.00
N TYR A 261 35.38 13.11 -12.64
CA TYR A 261 34.04 13.32 -12.04
C TYR A 261 34.04 13.29 -10.51
N GLY A 262 35.15 13.68 -9.88
CA GLY A 262 35.31 13.60 -8.41
C GLY A 262 34.33 14.50 -7.65
N ASP A 263 34.08 15.70 -8.18
CA ASP A 263 33.16 16.68 -7.57
C ASP A 263 31.71 16.20 -7.65
N GLU A 264 31.30 15.61 -8.78
CA GLU A 264 29.95 15.04 -8.94
C GLU A 264 29.74 13.83 -8.04
N ILE A 265 30.77 12.99 -7.81
CA ILE A 265 30.69 11.92 -6.80
C ILE A 265 30.51 12.49 -5.39
N ALA A 266 31.22 13.57 -5.06
CA ALA A 266 31.05 14.24 -3.77
C ALA A 266 29.64 14.81 -3.62
N GLU A 267 29.08 15.41 -4.68
CA GLU A 267 27.70 15.91 -4.67
C GLU A 267 26.68 14.78 -4.53
N VAL A 268 26.84 13.66 -5.26
CA VAL A 268 26.00 12.47 -5.10
C VAL A 268 26.01 12.01 -3.65
N ASN A 269 27.18 11.88 -3.02
CA ASN A 269 27.28 11.46 -1.62
C ASN A 269 26.60 12.45 -0.66
N ALA A 270 26.73 13.76 -0.91
CA ALA A 270 26.03 14.78 -0.12
C ALA A 270 24.50 14.65 -0.22
N LYS A 271 23.96 14.41 -1.42
CA LYS A 271 22.52 14.19 -1.64
C LYS A 271 22.03 12.92 -0.97
N LEU A 272 22.76 11.81 -1.10
CA LEU A 272 22.42 10.55 -0.43
C LEU A 272 22.45 10.69 1.10
N SER A 273 23.44 11.42 1.63
CA SER A 273 23.53 11.70 3.06
C SER A 273 22.38 12.58 3.56
N ALA A 274 21.98 13.59 2.78
CA ALA A 274 20.83 14.43 3.10
C ALA A 274 19.53 13.62 3.12
N ALA A 275 19.31 12.74 2.15
CA ALA A 275 18.15 11.84 2.13
C ALA A 275 18.17 10.89 3.34
N GLU A 276 19.32 10.28 3.64
CA GLU A 276 19.50 9.39 4.79
C GLU A 276 19.21 10.09 6.13
N ASN A 277 19.73 11.30 6.32
CA ASN A 277 19.49 12.08 7.54
C ASN A 277 17.99 12.33 7.74
N THR A 278 17.28 12.77 6.71
CA THR A 278 15.81 12.96 6.78
C THR A 278 15.08 11.64 7.05
N LEU A 279 15.51 10.54 6.42
CA LEU A 279 14.94 9.21 6.68
C LEU A 279 15.12 8.78 8.14
N ASN A 280 16.30 9.01 8.71
CA ASN A 280 16.64 8.66 10.08
C ASN A 280 15.88 9.52 11.09
N GLU A 281 15.75 10.83 10.83
CA GLU A 281 14.96 11.76 11.64
C GLU A 281 13.49 11.36 11.71
N VAL A 282 12.91 10.93 10.58
CA VAL A 282 11.52 10.47 10.54
C VAL A 282 11.35 9.11 11.22
N GLY A 283 12.36 8.24 11.08
CA GLY A 283 12.35 6.89 11.61
C GLY A 283 11.24 6.04 10.97
N THR A 284 10.16 5.83 11.73
CA THR A 284 9.02 4.99 11.31
C THR A 284 7.69 5.73 11.36
N SER A 285 7.70 7.04 11.54
CA SER A 285 6.49 7.87 11.44
C SER A 285 6.18 8.17 9.96
N PRO A 286 4.93 8.50 9.60
CA PRO A 286 4.65 9.06 8.29
C PRO A 286 5.46 10.34 8.00
N TYR A 287 5.93 10.52 6.77
CA TYR A 287 6.55 11.77 6.34
C TYR A 287 5.54 12.91 6.26
N THR A 288 5.97 14.12 6.59
CA THR A 288 5.33 15.35 6.10
C THR A 288 5.62 15.55 4.61
N ASP A 289 4.85 16.41 3.93
CA ASP A 289 5.08 16.69 2.51
C ASP A 289 6.48 17.27 2.24
N ALA A 290 6.97 18.16 3.12
CA ALA A 290 8.31 18.73 3.01
C ALA A 290 9.41 17.65 3.16
N GLN A 291 9.27 16.74 4.12
CA GLN A 291 10.21 15.64 4.31
C GLN A 291 10.19 14.68 3.11
N LYS A 292 8.98 14.36 2.61
CA LYS A 292 8.80 13.55 1.41
C LYS A 292 9.51 14.20 0.21
N GLU A 293 9.28 15.49 -0.02
CA GLU A 293 9.93 16.23 -1.10
C GLU A 293 11.46 16.22 -0.95
N GLN A 294 11.98 16.49 0.25
CA GLN A 294 13.41 16.47 0.53
C GLN A 294 14.04 15.10 0.26
N ILE A 295 13.42 14.01 0.72
CA ILE A 295 13.92 12.65 0.47
C ILE A 295 13.94 12.36 -1.02
N TRP A 296 12.80 12.53 -1.71
CA TRP A 296 12.67 12.13 -3.11
C TRP A 296 13.46 13.02 -4.06
N ASN A 297 13.55 14.33 -3.82
CA ASN A 297 14.36 15.23 -4.64
C ASN A 297 15.86 14.88 -4.51
N ASN A 298 16.36 14.63 -3.30
CA ASN A 298 17.76 14.23 -3.12
C ASN A 298 18.08 12.88 -3.79
N LEU A 299 17.20 11.87 -3.65
CA LEU A 299 17.38 10.58 -4.32
C LEU A 299 17.33 10.73 -5.86
N LYS A 300 16.42 11.56 -6.37
CA LYS A 300 16.29 11.84 -7.81
C LYS A 300 17.52 12.58 -8.35
N ASP A 301 17.98 13.61 -7.66
CA ASP A 301 19.17 14.38 -8.05
C ASP A 301 20.42 13.49 -8.06
N ALA A 302 20.63 12.71 -6.98
CA ALA A 302 21.73 11.75 -6.89
C ALA A 302 21.68 10.74 -8.05
N SER A 303 20.50 10.18 -8.32
CA SER A 303 20.31 9.28 -9.47
C SER A 303 20.62 9.96 -10.81
N GLY A 304 20.23 11.23 -10.98
CA GLY A 304 20.51 12.00 -12.18
C GLY A 304 22.01 12.21 -12.40
N LEU A 305 22.72 12.61 -11.35
CA LEU A 305 24.18 12.79 -11.37
C LEU A 305 24.91 11.48 -11.66
N ILE A 306 24.56 10.38 -10.99
CA ILE A 306 25.15 9.06 -11.25
C ILE A 306 24.98 8.68 -12.73
N ARG A 307 23.78 8.90 -13.30
CA ARG A 307 23.53 8.63 -14.71
C ARG A 307 24.44 9.47 -15.61
N SER A 308 24.59 10.76 -15.33
CA SER A 308 25.47 11.66 -16.09
C SER A 308 26.94 11.22 -16.03
N ILE A 309 27.43 10.85 -14.84
CA ILE A 309 28.81 10.35 -14.64
C ILE A 309 29.03 9.09 -15.48
N ILE A 310 28.12 8.11 -15.39
CA ILE A 310 28.18 6.86 -16.15
C ILE A 310 28.19 7.11 -17.67
N GLN A 311 27.33 8.01 -18.15
CA GLN A 311 27.28 8.37 -19.56
C GLN A 311 28.56 9.08 -20.02
N GLY A 312 29.09 10.00 -19.21
CA GLY A 312 30.34 10.71 -19.48
C GLY A 312 31.54 9.78 -19.58
N MET A 313 31.67 8.85 -18.64
CA MET A 313 32.72 7.81 -18.68
C MET A 313 32.65 6.94 -19.94
N ASN A 314 31.44 6.62 -20.43
CA ASN A 314 31.26 5.86 -21.67
C ASN A 314 31.54 6.68 -22.95
N GLY A 315 31.32 7.99 -22.93
CA GLY A 315 31.60 8.89 -24.05
C GLY A 315 33.09 9.10 -24.30
N ASN A 316 33.89 9.17 -23.22
CA ASN A 316 35.33 9.43 -23.30
C ASN A 316 36.16 8.22 -23.80
N CYS A 317 35.61 7.00 -23.78
CA CYS A 317 36.27 5.79 -24.33
C CYS A 317 36.20 5.64 -25.86
N ARG A 318 35.64 6.62 -26.59
CA ARG A 318 35.55 6.60 -28.08
C ARG A 318 36.56 7.51 -28.79
N GLN A 319 37.46 8.17 -28.07
CA GLN A 319 38.38 9.16 -28.63
C GLN A 319 39.87 8.76 -28.60
N GLU A 320 40.19 7.49 -28.37
CA GLU A 320 41.56 6.92 -28.54
C GLU A 320 41.56 5.78 -29.54
#